data_AF-A0A6N2QXX6-F1
#
_entry.id   AF-A0A6N2QXX6-F1
#
_cell.length_a   1.000
_cell.length_b   1.000
_cell.length_c   1.000
_cell.angle_alpha   90.00
_cell.angle_beta   90.00
_cell.angle_gamma   90.00
#
_symmetry.space_group_name_H-M   'P 1'
#
loop_
_entity.id
_entity.type
_entity.pdbx_description
1 polymer ?
#
loop_
_entity_poly.entity_id
_entity_poly.type
_entity_poly.pdbx_seq_one_letter_code
_entity_poly.pdbx_strand_id
1 'polypeptide(L)'
;MKKILFFMFVALVLTFVSCGDDDYAVDEAYEKAEITNVTVYNRAEGVMSDKTQIDSEAGTVMVTLKKDADITDLKMIATISAGATLTPGMAVGFQDYSTPRTYTVTSPGKTVVKQWTVTVIPAAN
;
A
#
# COMPACT_ATOMS: atom_id res chain seq x y z
N MET A 1 -1.12 -75.87 20.47
CA MET A 1 -1.00 -74.95 21.63
C MET A 1 0.23 -74.09 21.36
N LYS A 2 0.29 -72.76 21.24
CA LYS A 2 -0.53 -71.58 21.55
C LYS A 2 0.10 -70.45 20.68
N LYS A 3 -0.53 -70.05 19.57
CA LYS A 3 -1.18 -68.74 19.32
C LYS A 3 -0.36 -67.49 19.67
N ILE A 4 -0.26 -66.60 18.67
CA ILE A 4 -0.02 -65.14 18.70
C ILE A 4 1.44 -64.70 18.63
N LEU A 5 1.90 -64.33 17.43
CA LEU A 5 2.07 -62.91 17.11
C LEU A 5 1.85 -62.70 15.61
N PHE A 6 0.93 -61.79 15.33
CA PHE A 6 0.20 -61.56 14.09
C PHE A 6 0.78 -60.30 13.46
N PHE A 7 1.02 -60.36 12.13
CA PHE A 7 0.96 -59.28 11.14
C PHE A 7 1.73 -57.98 11.42
N MET A 8 2.45 -57.52 10.40
CA MET A 8 2.12 -56.31 9.64
C MET A 8 3.37 -56.01 8.78
N PHE A 9 3.32 -56.36 7.51
CA PHE A 9 3.14 -55.39 6.41
C PHE A 9 4.47 -54.69 6.07
N VAL A 10 5.13 -55.13 5.01
CA VAL A 10 4.95 -54.52 3.67
C VAL A 10 5.59 -53.14 3.63
N ALA A 11 6.74 -53.14 2.96
CA ALA A 11 7.21 -52.07 2.09
C ALA A 11 7.43 -50.69 2.70
N LEU A 12 8.01 -49.85 1.85
CA LEU A 12 8.18 -48.42 2.03
C LEU A 12 9.38 -48.06 2.92
N VAL A 13 10.59 -48.05 2.33
CA VAL A 13 11.09 -46.83 1.69
C VAL A 13 11.12 -45.70 2.72
N LEU A 14 12.16 -45.71 3.57
CA LEU A 14 12.56 -44.55 4.38
C LEU A 14 13.43 -43.63 3.51
N THR A 15 12.86 -43.13 2.42
CA THR A 15 13.46 -42.07 1.61
C THR A 15 12.68 -40.78 1.83
N PHE A 16 13.40 -39.75 2.30
CA PHE A 16 13.08 -38.33 2.22
C PHE A 16 11.76 -37.85 2.84
N VAL A 17 11.81 -37.53 4.13
CA VAL A 17 11.17 -36.29 4.62
C VAL A 17 12.32 -35.29 4.74
N SER A 18 12.86 -34.81 3.62
CA SER A 18 12.49 -33.52 3.02
C SER A 18 12.04 -32.53 4.08
N CYS A 19 12.86 -31.49 4.28
CA CYS A 19 12.52 -30.30 5.03
C CYS A 19 11.07 -29.93 4.70
N GLY A 20 10.20 -29.87 5.70
CA GLY A 20 8.91 -29.22 5.51
C GLY A 20 9.24 -27.77 5.25
N ASP A 21 9.23 -27.35 3.98
CA ASP A 21 9.07 -25.95 3.66
C ASP A 21 7.69 -25.62 4.23
N ASP A 22 7.66 -25.03 5.43
CA ASP A 22 6.46 -24.38 5.91
C ASP A 22 6.14 -23.32 4.85
N ASP A 23 5.18 -23.62 3.97
CA ASP A 23 4.66 -22.69 2.99
C ASP A 23 3.97 -21.56 3.76
N TYR A 24 4.76 -20.58 4.20
CA TYR A 24 4.26 -19.33 4.76
C TYR A 24 3.60 -18.56 3.62
N ALA A 25 2.30 -18.80 3.43
CA ALA A 25 1.47 -17.96 2.59
C ALA A 25 1.46 -16.56 3.19
N VAL A 26 2.14 -15.61 2.52
CA VAL A 26 2.05 -14.19 2.87
C VAL A 26 0.59 -13.78 2.73
N ASP A 27 0.02 -13.21 3.79
CA ASP A 27 -1.33 -12.69 3.78
C ASP A 27 -1.47 -11.70 2.60
N GLU A 28 -2.49 -11.87 1.75
CA GLU A 28 -2.78 -10.96 0.63
C GLU A 28 -2.87 -9.49 1.06
N ALA A 29 -3.22 -9.23 2.33
CA ALA A 29 -3.22 -7.89 2.89
C ALA A 29 -1.83 -7.21 2.86
N TYR A 30 -0.74 -7.99 2.90
CA TYR A 30 0.64 -7.51 2.82
C TYR A 30 1.14 -7.30 1.39
N GLU A 31 0.42 -7.73 0.36
CA GLU A 31 0.79 -7.51 -1.05
C GLU A 31 -0.05 -6.41 -1.71
N LYS A 32 -0.40 -5.37 -0.95
CA LYS A 32 -1.20 -4.24 -1.45
C LYS A 32 -0.32 -3.03 -1.75
N ALA A 33 -0.65 -2.31 -2.82
CA ALA A 33 0.03 -1.08 -3.24
C ALA A 33 -0.95 0.11 -3.31
N GLU A 34 -1.68 0.35 -2.22
CA GLU A 34 -2.76 1.32 -2.18
C GLU A 34 -2.36 2.65 -1.53
N ILE A 35 -2.99 3.74 -1.98
CA ILE A 35 -3.12 4.98 -1.22
C ILE A 35 -4.50 4.95 -0.57
N THR A 36 -4.57 5.09 0.76
CA THR A 36 -5.83 5.01 1.53
C THR A 36 -6.27 6.36 2.07
N ASN A 37 -5.36 7.33 2.15
CA ASN A 37 -5.67 8.71 2.49
C ASN A 37 -4.60 9.66 1.92
N VAL A 38 -5.00 10.90 1.63
CA VAL A 38 -4.08 12.01 1.36
C VAL A 38 -4.58 13.22 2.14
N THR A 39 -3.67 13.87 2.85
CA THR A 39 -3.92 15.09 3.61
C THR A 39 -2.90 16.14 3.22
N VAL A 40 -3.36 17.38 3.10
CA VAL A 40 -2.56 18.52 2.65
C VAL A 40 -2.54 19.59 3.74
N TYR A 41 -1.38 20.19 3.96
CA TYR A 41 -1.11 21.14 5.04
C TYR A 41 -0.50 22.42 4.50
N ASN A 42 -0.82 23.55 5.13
CA ASN A 42 -0.12 24.82 4.93
C ASN A 42 1.07 24.98 5.89
N ARG A 43 1.81 26.10 5.78
CA ARG A 43 2.97 26.38 6.64
C ARG A 43 2.68 26.50 8.13
N ALA A 44 1.44 26.80 8.51
CA ALA A 44 1.00 26.78 9.89
C ALA A 44 0.61 25.37 10.38
N GLU A 45 0.91 24.33 9.57
CA GLU A 45 0.51 22.92 9.77
C GLU A 45 -1.02 22.76 9.92
N GLY A 46 -1.79 23.71 9.39
CA GLY A 46 -3.24 23.61 9.29
C GLY A 46 -3.65 22.71 8.14
N VAL A 47 -4.62 21.82 8.37
CA VAL A 47 -5.18 20.92 7.35
C VAL A 47 -5.97 21.71 6.32
N MET A 48 -5.50 21.72 5.06
CA MET A 48 -6.07 22.41 3.92
C MET A 48 -6.88 21.50 2.97
N SER A 49 -6.82 20.18 3.12
CA SER A 49 -7.72 19.27 2.39
C SER A 49 -9.15 19.38 2.95
N ASP A 50 -10.10 19.73 2.10
CA ASP A 50 -11.54 19.76 2.40
C ASP A 50 -12.18 18.40 2.09
N LYS A 51 -11.87 17.86 0.91
CA LYS A 51 -12.36 16.57 0.45
C LYS A 51 -11.24 15.80 -0.25
N THR A 52 -11.14 14.51 0.03
CA THR A 52 -10.25 13.58 -0.67
C THR A 52 -11.09 12.48 -1.30
N GLN A 53 -10.92 12.27 -2.61
CA GLN A 53 -11.56 11.20 -3.37
C GLN A 53 -10.47 10.28 -3.91
N ILE A 54 -10.58 8.99 -3.65
CA ILE A 54 -9.62 7.98 -4.06
C ILE A 54 -10.35 7.01 -4.98
N ASP A 55 -9.86 6.88 -6.20
CA ASP A 55 -10.26 5.83 -7.11
C ASP A 55 -9.11 4.82 -7.19
N SER A 56 -9.28 3.71 -6.48
CA SER A 56 -8.28 2.66 -6.43
C SER A 56 -8.14 1.96 -7.78
N GLU A 57 -9.23 1.67 -8.48
CA GLU A 57 -9.18 0.95 -9.75
C GLU A 57 -8.44 1.78 -10.81
N ALA A 58 -8.72 3.08 -10.87
CA ALA A 58 -8.06 4.00 -11.78
C ALA A 58 -6.65 4.45 -11.30
N GLY A 59 -6.28 4.20 -10.05
CA GLY A 59 -5.02 4.70 -9.48
C GLY A 59 -4.99 6.22 -9.43
N THR A 60 -6.09 6.86 -9.00
CA THR A 60 -6.16 8.33 -8.93
C THR A 60 -6.60 8.82 -7.56
N VAL A 61 -6.09 9.99 -7.18
CA VAL A 61 -6.53 10.73 -6.00
C VAL A 61 -6.85 12.16 -6.40
N MET A 62 -8.02 12.65 -6.04
CA MET A 62 -8.39 14.05 -6.15
C MET A 62 -8.53 14.65 -4.76
N VAL A 63 -7.79 15.72 -4.50
CA VAL A 63 -7.87 16.49 -3.25
C VAL A 63 -8.44 17.86 -3.54
N THR A 64 -9.64 18.15 -3.04
CA THR A 64 -10.21 19.50 -3.06
C THR A 64 -9.71 20.27 -1.85
N LEU A 65 -9.17 21.46 -2.08
CA LEU A 65 -8.68 22.33 -1.01
C LEU A 65 -9.82 23.12 -0.34
N LYS A 66 -9.60 23.50 0.91
CA LYS A 66 -10.40 24.50 1.62
C LYS A 66 -10.20 25.87 0.98
N LYS A 67 -11.16 26.77 1.22
CA LYS A 67 -11.05 28.18 0.82
C LYS A 67 -9.77 28.80 1.38
N ASP A 68 -9.18 29.71 0.60
CA ASP A 68 -7.96 30.46 0.92
C ASP A 68 -6.65 29.64 1.02
N ALA A 69 -6.68 28.35 0.67
CA ALA A 69 -5.46 27.55 0.56
C ALA A 69 -4.62 27.99 -0.66
N ASP A 70 -3.35 28.30 -0.45
CA ASP A 70 -2.39 28.57 -1.52
C ASP A 70 -1.88 27.24 -2.11
N ILE A 71 -2.35 26.88 -3.30
CA ILE A 71 -1.96 25.64 -4.00
C ILE A 71 -0.47 25.55 -4.31
N THR A 72 0.22 26.69 -4.34
CA THR A 72 1.63 26.77 -4.71
C THR A 72 2.59 26.49 -3.54
N ASP A 73 2.06 26.39 -2.31
CA ASP A 73 2.85 26.30 -1.08
C ASP A 73 2.24 25.34 -0.05
N LEU A 74 2.18 24.05 -0.40
CA LEU A 74 1.55 23.02 0.44
C LEU A 74 2.50 21.88 0.76
N LYS A 75 2.25 21.17 1.86
CA LYS A 75 2.91 19.92 2.23
C LYS A 75 1.90 18.79 2.16
N MET A 76 2.18 17.76 1.39
CA MET A 76 1.27 16.63 1.18
C MET A 76 1.77 15.37 1.88
N ILE A 77 0.86 14.63 2.53
CA ILE A 77 1.16 13.37 3.19
C ILE A 77 0.11 12.34 2.73
N ALA A 78 0.58 11.16 2.31
CA ALA A 78 -0.28 10.01 2.02
C ALA A 78 -0.19 8.97 3.13
N THR A 79 -1.31 8.32 3.42
CA THR A 79 -1.33 7.01 4.08
C THR A 79 -1.39 5.95 2.99
N ILE A 80 -0.49 4.98 3.05
CA ILE A 80 -0.38 3.89 2.08
C ILE A 80 -0.59 2.54 2.76
N SER A 81 -0.72 1.46 1.97
CA SER A 81 -0.75 0.09 2.47
C SER A 81 0.39 -0.19 3.47
N ALA A 82 0.10 -1.00 4.49
CA ALA A 82 1.07 -1.33 5.53
C ALA A 82 2.34 -1.93 4.92
N GLY A 83 3.50 -1.38 5.29
CA GLY A 83 4.81 -1.80 4.81
C GLY A 83 5.11 -1.46 3.34
N ALA A 84 4.17 -0.89 2.59
CA ALA A 84 4.42 -0.43 1.24
C ALA A 84 5.36 0.78 1.25
N THR A 85 5.96 1.05 0.08
CA THR A 85 6.80 2.22 -0.15
C THR A 85 6.16 3.11 -1.21
N LEU A 86 6.41 4.42 -1.15
CA LEU A 86 5.88 5.41 -2.10
C LEU A 86 7.03 6.25 -2.68
N THR A 87 7.15 6.28 -4.01
CA THR A 87 8.24 6.95 -4.76
C THR A 87 7.69 7.85 -5.87
N PRO A 88 8.15 9.13 -6.00
CA PRO A 88 9.00 9.82 -5.03
C PRO A 88 8.29 9.97 -3.69
N GLY A 89 9.04 10.16 -2.59
CA GLY A 89 8.43 10.42 -1.29
C GLY A 89 7.50 11.65 -1.35
N MET A 90 6.33 11.59 -0.71
CA MET A 90 5.36 12.68 -0.75
C MET A 90 5.68 13.78 0.29
N ALA A 91 6.23 13.39 1.45
CA ALA A 91 6.56 14.28 2.56
C ALA A 91 7.92 14.99 2.39
N VAL A 92 8.10 15.71 1.28
CA VAL A 92 9.36 16.40 0.89
C VAL A 92 9.40 17.90 1.23
N GLY A 93 8.48 18.39 2.06
CA GLY A 93 8.35 19.80 2.43
C GLY A 93 7.22 20.52 1.68
N PHE A 94 7.30 21.85 1.60
CA PHE A 94 6.31 22.69 0.93
C PHE A 94 6.60 22.85 -0.56
N GLN A 95 5.60 22.67 -1.40
CA GLN A 95 5.73 22.54 -2.85
C GLN A 95 4.47 23.05 -3.57
N ASP A 96 4.61 23.33 -4.87
CA ASP A 96 3.49 23.68 -5.74
C ASP A 96 2.76 22.44 -6.29
N TYR A 97 1.46 22.36 -6.05
CA TYR A 97 0.59 21.28 -6.53
C TYR A 97 -0.43 21.74 -7.60
N SER A 98 -0.16 22.85 -8.29
CA SER A 98 -0.93 23.35 -9.42
C SER A 98 -1.00 22.38 -10.61
N THR A 99 -0.12 21.39 -10.65
CA THR A 99 -0.07 20.32 -11.65
C THR A 99 -0.21 18.95 -11.01
N PRO A 100 -0.89 17.99 -11.67
CA PRO A 100 -0.96 16.62 -11.19
C PRO A 100 0.42 15.99 -11.03
N ARG A 101 0.58 15.15 -10.01
CA ARG A 101 1.83 14.45 -9.72
C ARG A 101 1.63 12.95 -9.71
N THR A 102 2.58 12.24 -10.29
CA THR A 102 2.57 10.77 -10.32
C THR A 102 3.47 10.21 -9.23
N TYR A 103 2.95 9.19 -8.54
CA TYR A 103 3.61 8.43 -7.49
C TYR A 103 3.53 6.95 -7.82
N THR A 104 4.48 6.17 -7.34
CA THR A 104 4.47 4.71 -7.44
C THR A 104 4.42 4.14 -6.04
N VAL A 105 3.39 3.35 -5.76
CA VAL A 105 3.33 2.55 -4.53
C VAL A 105 3.81 1.13 -4.86
N THR A 106 4.71 0.62 -4.04
CA THR A 106 5.24 -0.74 -4.16
C THR A 106 4.98 -1.49 -2.87
N SER A 107 4.32 -2.63 -2.98
CA SER A 107 4.09 -3.57 -1.87
C SER A 107 5.41 -4.01 -1.21
N PRO A 108 5.40 -4.42 0.07
CA PRO A 108 6.56 -4.96 0.79
C PRO A 108 7.32 -6.06 0.02
N GLY A 109 6.61 -7.06 -0.52
CA GLY A 109 7.18 -8.16 -1.29
C GLY A 109 7.62 -7.77 -2.71
N LYS A 110 7.33 -6.52 -3.12
CA LYS A 110 7.58 -5.98 -4.47
C LYS A 110 6.86 -6.72 -5.59
N THR A 111 5.85 -7.51 -5.27
CA THR A 111 5.08 -8.28 -6.26
C THR A 111 3.98 -7.43 -6.91
N VAL A 112 3.41 -6.49 -6.15
CA VAL A 112 2.44 -5.52 -6.62
C VAL A 112 3.06 -4.13 -6.67
N VAL A 113 3.00 -3.49 -7.84
CA VAL A 113 3.46 -2.13 -8.11
C VAL A 113 2.31 -1.38 -8.78
N LYS A 114 1.91 -0.25 -8.21
CA LYS A 114 0.78 0.53 -8.70
C LYS A 114 1.15 2.00 -8.86
N GLN A 115 0.87 2.53 -10.04
CA GLN A 115 1.02 3.96 -10.30
C GLN A 115 -0.23 4.71 -9.82
N TRP A 116 0.02 5.86 -9.20
CA TRP A 116 -1.00 6.74 -8.65
C TRP A 116 -0.81 8.15 -9.20
N THR A 117 -1.89 8.77 -9.69
CA THR A 117 -1.90 10.19 -10.05
C THR A 117 -2.67 10.98 -9.01
N VAL A 118 -2.01 11.94 -8.38
CA VAL A 118 -2.62 12.83 -7.39
C VAL A 118 -2.83 14.21 -8.00
N THR A 119 -4.07 14.66 -8.01
CA THR A 119 -4.48 15.98 -8.50
C THR A 119 -5.04 16.80 -7.35
N VAL A 120 -4.51 18.01 -7.17
CA VAL A 120 -5.02 18.97 -6.20
C VAL A 120 -5.88 20.00 -6.93
N ILE A 121 -7.07 20.24 -6.41
CA ILE A 121 -8.06 21.14 -7.00
C ILE A 121 -8.25 22.30 -6.03
N PRO A 122 -8.04 23.56 -6.45
CA PRO A 122 -8.38 24.73 -5.65
C PRO A 122 -9.86 24.70 -5.21
N ALA A 123 -10.18 25.35 -4.09
CA ALA A 123 -11.57 25.51 -3.70
C ALA A 123 -12.38 26.19 -4.82
N ALA A 124 -13.61 25.74 -5.03
CA ALA A 124 -14.54 26.49 -5.86
C ALA A 124 -14.78 27.87 -5.23
N ASN A 125 -14.69 28.93 -6.04
CA ASN A 125 -14.92 30.31 -5.59
C ASN A 125 -16.38 30.58 -5.28
#